data_AF-A0A6A0ACZ4-F1
#
_entry.id   AF-A0A6A0ACZ4-F1
#
_cell.length_a   1.000
_cell.length_b   1.000
_cell.length_c   1.000
_cell.angle_alpha   90.00
_cell.angle_beta   90.00
_cell.angle_gamma   90.00
#
_symmetry.space_group_name_H-M   'P 1'
#
loop_
_entity.id
_entity.type
_entity.pdbx_description
1 polymer ?
#
loop_
_entity_poly.entity_id
_entity_poly.type
_entity_poly.pdbx_seq_one_letter_code
_entity_poly.pdbx_strand_id
1 'polypeptide(L)'
;MVLRFEIPQRPEDLESDGGREELLRVLTVKQWDLITDDEVVQTVEYALFELDSSDSLQTCDQACFDALYATVKLFNRVPPRLKTKVVDVLCGNVLDITSSLKCLLASEFRTGEQSVLLHRNAMQQYVFLLDWLSMQADIQSEGEAREKRQLGQDVGAGKSVPTL
;
A
#
# COMPACT_ATOMS: atom_id res chain seq x y z
N MET A 1 -4.85 -9.47 21.80
CA MET A 1 -3.59 -10.14 21.43
C MET A 1 -3.03 -9.39 20.23
N VAL A 2 -1.76 -8.96 20.26
CA VAL A 2 -1.16 -8.29 19.09
C VAL A 2 -0.62 -9.37 18.16
N LEU A 3 -1.16 -9.45 16.95
CA LEU A 3 -0.68 -10.38 15.92
C LEU A 3 0.70 -9.95 15.44
N ARG A 4 1.59 -10.91 15.14
CA ARG A 4 2.91 -10.58 14.57
C ARG A 4 2.79 -10.31 13.09
N PHE A 5 3.54 -9.35 12.58
CA PHE A 5 3.70 -9.15 11.15
C PHE A 5 5.04 -9.74 10.69
N GLU A 6 4.99 -10.41 9.54
CA GLU A 6 6.14 -10.90 8.81
C GLU A 6 5.98 -10.43 7.37
N ILE A 7 7.02 -9.78 6.82
CA ILE A 7 6.98 -9.28 5.45
C ILE A 7 6.81 -10.48 4.51
N PRO A 8 5.73 -10.52 3.70
CA PRO A 8 5.48 -11.64 2.81
C PRO A 8 6.47 -11.64 1.64
N GLN A 9 6.64 -12.78 0.97
CA GLN A 9 7.44 -12.83 -0.26
C GLN A 9 6.69 -12.21 -1.44
N ARG A 10 5.37 -12.38 -1.47
CA ARG A 10 4.46 -11.73 -2.41
C ARG A 10 3.24 -11.20 -1.67
N PRO A 11 2.66 -10.06 -2.07
CA PRO A 11 1.48 -9.49 -1.41
C PRO A 11 0.34 -10.52 -1.22
N GLU A 12 0.10 -11.37 -2.21
CA GLU A 12 -0.98 -12.36 -2.21
C GLU A 12 -0.78 -13.47 -1.15
N ASP A 13 0.43 -13.65 -0.63
CA ASP A 13 0.68 -14.63 0.43
C ASP A 13 -0.07 -14.24 1.73
N LEU A 14 -0.42 -12.95 1.90
CA LEU A 14 -1.23 -12.45 3.01
C LEU A 14 -2.74 -12.76 2.88
N GLU A 15 -3.21 -13.14 1.69
CA GLU A 15 -4.62 -13.46 1.40
C GLU A 15 -4.94 -14.95 1.59
N SER A 16 -3.92 -15.77 1.88
CA SER A 16 -4.08 -17.22 1.98
C SER A 16 -4.50 -17.67 3.39
N ASP A 17 -5.51 -18.54 3.46
CA ASP A 17 -6.03 -19.14 4.70
C ASP A 17 -5.06 -20.15 5.38
N GLY A 18 -3.92 -20.47 4.75
CA GLY A 18 -2.92 -21.41 5.28
C GLY A 18 -2.01 -20.83 6.37
N GLY A 19 -2.34 -19.67 6.93
CA GLY A 19 -1.52 -18.92 7.87
C GLY A 19 -1.46 -19.51 9.28
N ARG A 20 -0.40 -19.19 10.02
CA ARG A 20 -0.31 -19.44 11.47
C ARG A 20 -1.24 -18.45 12.19
N GLU A 21 -2.05 -18.92 13.15
CA GLU A 21 -3.05 -18.11 13.89
C GLU A 21 -2.46 -16.86 14.60
N GLU A 22 -1.13 -16.81 14.78
CA GLU A 22 -0.43 -15.71 15.44
C GLU A 22 0.03 -14.59 14.50
N LEU A 23 -0.20 -14.72 13.19
CA LEU A 23 0.27 -13.78 12.19
C LEU A 23 -0.86 -12.93 11.61
N LEU A 24 -0.58 -11.65 11.41
CA LEU A 24 -1.49 -10.74 10.72
C LEU A 24 -1.66 -11.19 9.25
N ARG A 25 -2.90 -11.18 8.78
CA ARG A 25 -3.32 -11.55 7.42
C ARG A 25 -4.30 -10.52 6.89
N VAL A 26 -4.58 -10.54 5.59
CA VAL A 26 -5.65 -9.73 5.03
C VAL A 26 -6.95 -10.50 5.20
N LEU A 27 -7.84 -10.02 6.07
CA LEU A 27 -9.11 -10.70 6.35
C LEU A 27 -10.23 -10.20 5.43
N THR A 28 -10.13 -8.95 5.00
CA THR A 28 -11.09 -8.32 4.10
C THR A 28 -10.65 -8.50 2.64
N VAL A 29 -10.73 -9.73 2.13
CA VAL A 29 -10.52 -9.99 0.71
C VAL A 29 -11.82 -9.72 -0.04
N LYS A 30 -11.95 -8.52 -0.63
CA LYS A 30 -13.01 -8.25 -1.62
C LYS A 30 -12.59 -8.82 -2.98
N GLN A 31 -13.57 -9.08 -3.85
CA GLN A 31 -13.30 -9.26 -5.28
C GLN A 31 -12.92 -7.91 -5.88
N TRP A 32 -11.67 -7.49 -5.67
CA TRP A 32 -11.12 -6.19 -6.07
C TRP A 32 -11.20 -5.91 -7.57
N ASP A 33 -11.35 -6.96 -8.38
CA ASP A 33 -11.55 -6.84 -9.83
C ASP A 33 -12.96 -6.40 -10.20
N LEU A 34 -13.93 -6.50 -9.28
CA LEU A 34 -15.34 -6.19 -9.53
C LEU A 34 -15.81 -4.87 -8.91
N ILE A 35 -14.97 -4.19 -8.13
CA ILE A 35 -15.34 -2.91 -7.53
C ILE A 35 -15.27 -1.79 -8.57
N THR A 36 -16.14 -0.80 -8.43
CA THR A 36 -16.19 0.41 -9.26
C THR A 36 -15.09 1.41 -8.87
N ASP A 37 -14.79 2.37 -9.75
CA ASP A 37 -13.79 3.40 -9.44
C ASP A 37 -14.20 4.31 -8.28
N ASP A 38 -15.50 4.55 -8.11
CA ASP A 38 -16.03 5.29 -6.95
C ASP A 38 -15.80 4.53 -5.65
N GLU A 39 -15.96 3.20 -5.65
CA GLU A 39 -15.64 2.34 -4.49
C GLU A 39 -14.15 2.30 -4.19
N VAL A 40 -13.28 2.35 -5.22
CA VAL A 40 -11.82 2.51 -5.04
C VAL A 40 -11.55 3.82 -4.31
N VAL A 41 -12.11 4.94 -4.79
CA VAL A 41 -11.92 6.26 -4.18
C VAL A 41 -12.36 6.25 -2.72
N GLN A 42 -13.56 5.74 -2.42
CA GLN A 42 -14.07 5.66 -1.05
C GLN A 42 -13.17 4.82 -0.14
N THR A 43 -12.64 3.69 -0.65
CA THR A 43 -11.73 2.82 0.11
C THR A 43 -10.44 3.57 0.45
N VAL A 44 -9.87 4.30 -0.51
CA VAL A 44 -8.63 5.07 -0.31
C VAL A 44 -8.86 6.27 0.61
N GLU A 45 -9.96 7.00 0.45
CA GLU A 45 -10.30 8.13 1.31
C GLU A 45 -10.51 7.69 2.76
N TYR A 46 -11.15 6.53 2.97
CA TYR A 46 -11.26 5.91 4.29
C TYR A 46 -9.89 5.58 4.89
N ALA A 47 -9.02 4.90 4.13
CA ALA A 47 -7.67 4.56 4.59
C ALA A 47 -6.84 5.81 4.94
N LEU A 48 -6.91 6.86 4.09
CA LEU A 48 -6.25 8.13 4.35
C LEU A 48 -6.78 8.82 5.60
N PHE A 49 -8.09 8.82 5.82
CA PHE A 49 -8.70 9.38 7.02
C PHE A 49 -8.21 8.66 8.28
N GLU A 50 -8.20 7.32 8.28
CA GLU A 50 -7.71 6.53 9.40
C GLU A 50 -6.24 6.84 9.71
N LEU A 51 -5.38 6.99 8.71
CA LEU A 51 -3.95 7.28 8.91
C LEU A 51 -3.64 8.71 9.35
N ASP A 52 -4.40 9.69 8.87
CA ASP A 52 -4.15 11.11 9.16
C ASP A 52 -4.72 11.51 10.54
N SER A 53 -5.75 10.80 11.00
CA SER A 53 -6.41 11.08 12.29
C SER A 53 -5.86 10.28 13.47
N SER A 54 -4.95 9.33 13.22
CA SER A 54 -4.58 8.30 14.20
C SER A 54 -3.09 8.24 14.51
N ASP A 55 -2.75 7.51 15.57
CA ASP A 55 -1.37 7.12 15.88
C ASP A 55 -0.81 6.26 14.73
N SER A 56 0.40 6.56 14.30
CA SER A 56 1.17 5.77 13.34
C SER A 56 1.23 4.26 13.63
N LEU A 57 1.11 3.84 14.91
CA LEU A 57 1.01 2.44 15.32
C LEU A 57 -0.33 1.77 14.97
N GLN A 58 -1.35 2.53 14.57
CA GLN A 58 -2.69 2.02 14.22
C GLN A 58 -2.68 1.07 13.03
N THR A 59 -1.63 1.07 12.20
CA THR A 59 -1.43 0.05 11.16
C THR A 59 -1.35 -1.39 11.73
N CYS A 60 -1.09 -1.55 13.04
CA CYS A 60 -1.15 -2.84 13.72
C CYS A 60 -2.59 -3.32 13.97
N ASP A 61 -3.60 -2.46 13.83
CA ASP A 61 -5.01 -2.85 13.84
C ASP A 61 -5.39 -3.48 12.50
N GLN A 62 -6.23 -4.51 12.59
CA GLN A 62 -6.61 -5.34 11.43
C GLN A 62 -7.37 -4.53 10.37
N ALA A 63 -8.31 -3.68 10.79
CA ALA A 63 -9.12 -2.91 9.84
C ALA A 63 -8.28 -1.85 9.13
N CYS A 64 -7.40 -1.18 9.87
CA CYS A 64 -6.46 -0.21 9.30
C CYS A 64 -5.51 -0.88 8.29
N PHE A 65 -4.91 -2.02 8.65
CA PHE A 65 -4.02 -2.76 7.76
C PHE A 65 -4.73 -3.24 6.49
N ASP A 66 -5.94 -3.79 6.60
CA ASP A 66 -6.71 -4.24 5.44
C ASP A 66 -7.04 -3.08 4.48
N ALA A 67 -7.39 -1.91 5.02
CA ALA A 67 -7.69 -0.71 4.22
C ALA A 67 -6.44 -0.18 3.49
N LEU A 68 -5.29 -0.20 4.17
CA LEU A 68 -3.98 0.12 3.60
C LEU A 68 -3.58 -0.85 2.49
N TYR A 69 -3.71 -2.14 2.75
CA TYR A 69 -3.43 -3.19 1.79
C TYR A 69 -4.29 -3.03 0.54
N ALA A 70 -5.60 -2.81 0.70
CA ALA A 70 -6.51 -2.55 -0.40
C ALA A 70 -6.12 -1.31 -1.21
N THR A 71 -5.69 -0.23 -0.53
CA THR A 71 -5.24 1.00 -1.17
C THR A 71 -4.03 0.78 -2.07
N VAL A 72 -3.03 0.03 -1.62
CA VAL A 72 -1.84 -0.29 -2.42
C VAL A 72 -2.18 -1.28 -3.53
N LYS A 73 -3.01 -2.29 -3.26
CA LYS A 73 -3.48 -3.26 -4.27
C LYS A 73 -4.20 -2.58 -5.44
N LEU A 74 -5.03 -1.60 -5.14
CA LEU A 74 -5.84 -0.86 -6.11
C LEU A 74 -5.12 0.36 -6.67
N PHE A 75 -3.86 0.59 -6.32
CA PHE A 75 -3.19 1.88 -6.53
C PHE A 75 -3.25 2.36 -7.98
N ASN A 76 -3.14 1.47 -8.96
CA ASN A 76 -3.20 1.84 -10.38
C ASN A 76 -4.53 2.48 -10.80
N ARG A 77 -5.62 2.13 -10.12
CA ARG A 77 -6.98 2.67 -10.32
C ARG A 77 -7.24 3.95 -9.54
N VAL A 78 -6.33 4.34 -8.64
CA VAL A 78 -6.49 5.52 -7.79
C VAL A 78 -6.26 6.81 -8.60
N PRO A 79 -7.11 7.84 -8.45
CA PRO A 79 -6.90 9.12 -9.10
C PRO A 79 -5.56 9.78 -8.72
N PRO A 80 -4.88 10.49 -9.63
CA PRO A 80 -3.55 11.07 -9.37
C PRO A 80 -3.45 11.92 -8.09
N ARG A 81 -4.49 12.70 -7.78
CA ARG A 81 -4.55 13.52 -6.56
C ARG A 81 -4.51 12.69 -5.28
N LEU A 82 -5.14 11.52 -5.28
CA LEU A 82 -5.14 10.63 -4.11
C LEU A 82 -3.86 9.81 -4.05
N LYS A 83 -3.26 9.45 -5.19
CA LYS A 83 -1.96 8.77 -5.25
C LYS A 83 -0.87 9.53 -4.48
N THR A 84 -0.75 10.84 -4.73
CA THR A 84 0.25 11.67 -4.02
C THR A 84 -0.01 11.69 -2.53
N LYS A 85 -1.27 11.84 -2.11
CA LYS A 85 -1.66 11.82 -0.69
C LYS A 85 -1.33 10.50 0.00
N VAL A 86 -1.57 9.37 -0.67
CA VAL A 86 -1.21 8.04 -0.13
C VAL A 86 0.30 7.96 0.12
N VAL A 87 1.11 8.38 -0.84
CA VAL A 87 2.57 8.41 -0.68
C VAL A 87 3.00 9.32 0.47
N ASP A 88 2.44 10.54 0.54
CA ASP A 88 2.79 11.52 1.57
C ASP A 88 2.46 11.00 2.97
N VAL A 89 1.27 10.44 3.15
CA VAL A 89 0.80 9.91 4.43
C VAL A 89 1.60 8.68 4.87
N LEU A 90 1.90 7.74 3.97
CA LEU A 90 2.73 6.58 4.30
C LEU A 90 4.15 7.00 4.70
N CYS A 91 4.76 7.94 3.96
CA CYS A 91 6.07 8.47 4.29
C CYS A 91 6.07 9.21 5.64
N GLY A 92 5.05 10.03 5.90
CA GLY A 92 4.88 10.73 7.18
C GLY A 92 4.82 9.76 8.36
N ASN A 93 4.00 8.71 8.26
CA ASN A 93 3.88 7.69 9.29
C ASN A 93 5.18 6.92 9.54
N VAL A 94 5.99 6.67 8.50
CA VAL A 94 7.34 6.09 8.68
C VAL A 94 8.24 7.02 9.47
N LEU A 95 8.22 8.33 9.20
CA LEU A 95 9.02 9.30 9.94
C LEU A 95 8.60 9.32 11.42
N ASP A 96 7.30 9.30 11.70
CA ASP A 96 6.74 9.29 13.05
C ASP A 96 7.14 8.02 13.81
N ILE A 97 7.01 6.84 13.19
CA ILE A 97 7.46 5.58 13.80
C ILE A 97 8.95 5.56 14.03
N THR A 98 9.73 6.08 13.09
CA THR A 98 11.19 6.14 13.23
C THR A 98 11.58 7.05 14.40
N SER A 99 10.87 8.16 14.58
CA SER A 99 11.03 9.05 15.74
C SER A 99 10.64 8.36 17.04
N SER A 100 9.46 7.73 17.08
CA SER A 100 8.97 6.99 18.24
C SER A 100 9.91 5.83 18.64
N LEU A 101 10.41 5.08 17.65
CA LEU A 101 11.35 3.98 17.87
C LEU A 101 12.69 4.48 18.43
N LYS A 102 13.19 5.64 17.99
CA LYS A 102 14.39 6.26 18.58
C LYS A 102 14.17 6.57 20.07
N CYS A 103 13.02 7.15 20.42
CA CYS A 103 12.66 7.41 21.81
C CYS A 103 12.56 6.10 22.62
N LEU A 104 11.95 5.07 22.04
CA LEU A 104 11.83 3.75 22.65
C LEU A 104 13.20 3.11 22.93
N LEU A 105 14.14 3.22 21.99
CA LEU A 105 15.51 2.68 22.11
C LEU A 105 16.39 3.51 23.06
N ALA A 106 16.16 4.81 23.15
CA ALA A 106 16.90 5.71 24.05
C ALA A 106 16.39 5.67 25.50
N SER A 107 15.22 5.05 25.74
CA SER A 107 14.64 4.94 27.07
C SER A 107 15.50 4.06 27.99
N GLU A 108 15.94 4.62 29.12
CA GLU A 108 16.59 3.86 30.20
C GLU A 108 15.61 3.00 31.02
N PHE A 109 14.31 3.25 30.88
CA PHE A 109 13.25 2.47 31.51
C PHE A 109 12.95 1.20 30.70
N ARG A 110 12.58 0.12 31.40
CA ARG A 110 12.12 -1.12 30.76
C ARG A 110 10.88 -0.84 29.93
N THR A 111 11.05 -0.78 28.61
CA THR A 111 9.96 -0.73 27.66
C THR A 111 9.25 -2.08 27.64
N GLY A 112 7.92 -2.05 27.64
CA GLY A 112 7.12 -3.28 27.62
C GLY A 112 7.32 -4.03 26.31
N GLU A 113 7.44 -5.36 26.38
CA GLU A 113 7.60 -6.25 25.22
C GLU A 113 6.54 -6.01 24.12
N GLN A 114 5.31 -5.69 24.54
CA GLN A 114 4.22 -5.35 23.63
C GLN A 114 4.49 -4.07 22.82
N SER A 115 5.09 -3.05 23.44
CA SER A 115 5.42 -1.80 22.73
C SER A 115 6.49 -2.04 21.66
N VAL A 116 7.52 -2.83 22.00
CA VAL A 116 8.57 -3.24 21.05
C VAL A 116 7.95 -4.00 19.88
N LEU A 117 7.03 -4.94 20.16
CA LEU A 117 6.36 -5.69 19.11
C LEU A 117 5.51 -4.80 18.19
N LEU A 118 4.74 -3.85 18.75
CA LEU A 118 3.94 -2.91 17.95
C LEU A 118 4.80 -2.06 17.02
N HIS A 119 5.90 -1.49 17.52
CA HIS A 119 6.81 -0.70 16.69
C HIS A 119 7.47 -1.54 15.60
N ARG A 120 7.88 -2.77 15.92
CA ARG A 120 8.45 -3.70 14.95
C ARG A 120 7.44 -4.02 13.85
N ASN A 121 6.21 -4.37 14.23
CA ASN A 121 5.16 -4.71 13.27
C ASN A 121 4.83 -3.52 12.38
N ALA A 122 4.56 -2.35 12.97
CA ALA A 122 4.21 -1.14 12.23
C ALA A 122 5.31 -0.78 11.21
N MET A 123 6.58 -0.79 11.64
CA MET A 123 7.71 -0.53 10.75
C MET A 123 7.75 -1.52 9.57
N GLN A 124 7.58 -2.82 9.84
CA GLN A 124 7.58 -3.83 8.79
C GLN A 124 6.39 -3.70 7.83
N GLN A 125 5.21 -3.34 8.34
CA GLN A 125 4.02 -3.10 7.53
C GLN A 125 4.22 -1.90 6.59
N TYR A 126 4.70 -0.76 7.09
CA TYR A 126 4.96 0.40 6.23
C TYR A 126 6.07 0.14 5.21
N VAL A 127 7.14 -0.57 5.60
CA VAL A 127 8.19 -0.97 4.65
C VAL A 127 7.61 -1.83 3.53
N PHE A 128 6.81 -2.84 3.87
CA PHE A 128 6.13 -3.69 2.90
C PHE A 128 5.20 -2.88 1.97
N LEU A 129 4.37 -2.00 2.53
CA LEU A 129 3.42 -1.19 1.76
C LEU A 129 4.13 -0.25 0.80
N LEU A 130 5.20 0.43 1.23
CA LEU A 130 5.99 1.33 0.39
C LEU A 130 6.78 0.59 -0.69
N ASP A 131 7.36 -0.57 -0.37
CA ASP A 131 8.04 -1.43 -1.34
C ASP A 131 7.06 -1.87 -2.43
N TRP A 132 5.89 -2.39 -2.05
CA TRP A 132 4.87 -2.79 -3.00
C TRP A 132 4.34 -1.62 -3.84
N LEU A 133 4.15 -0.45 -3.22
CA LEU A 133 3.75 0.76 -3.91
C LEU A 133 4.77 1.18 -5.00
N SER A 134 6.06 1.03 -4.70
CA SER A 134 7.13 1.32 -5.67
C SER A 134 7.06 0.39 -6.87
N MET A 135 6.81 -0.90 -6.65
CA MET A 135 6.61 -1.88 -7.72
C MET A 135 5.38 -1.56 -8.58
N GLN A 136 4.28 -1.06 -7.99
CA GLN A 136 3.10 -0.62 -8.75
C GLN A 136 3.42 0.57 -9.66
N ALA A 137 4.25 1.50 -9.19
CA ALA A 137 4.67 2.65 -9.99
C ALA A 137 5.47 2.23 -11.24
N ASP A 138 6.35 1.23 -11.10
CA ASP A 138 7.10 0.67 -12.24
C ASP A 138 6.16 0.02 -13.27
N ILE A 139 5.19 -0.78 -12.81
CA ILE A 139 4.18 -1.41 -13.68
C ILE A 139 3.37 -0.34 -14.44
N GLN A 140 2.96 0.73 -13.78
CA GLN A 140 2.24 1.83 -14.42
C GLN A 140 3.10 2.51 -15.49
N SER A 141 4.36 2.81 -15.19
CA SER A 141 5.29 3.44 -16.13
C SER A 141 5.51 2.59 -17.38
N GLU A 142 5.68 1.27 -17.21
CA GLU A 142 5.81 0.34 -18.33
C GLU A 142 4.54 0.26 -19.18
N GLY A 143 3.37 0.24 -18.55
CA GLY A 143 2.07 0.22 -19.23
C GLY A 143 1.87 1.45 -20.12
N GLU A 144 2.10 2.64 -19.57
CA GLU A 144 2.00 3.91 -20.31
C GLU A 144 3.02 3.98 -21.46
N ALA A 145 4.24 3.46 -21.25
CA ALA A 145 5.26 3.40 -22.30
C ALA A 145 4.87 2.45 -23.44
N ARG A 146 4.23 1.31 -23.14
CA ARG A 146 3.73 0.36 -24.15
C ARG A 146 2.56 0.95 -24.94
N GLU A 147 1.62 1.61 -24.27
CA GLU A 147 0.47 2.26 -24.90
C GLU A 147 0.90 3.38 -25.86
N LYS A 148 1.85 4.23 -25.43
CA LYS A 148 2.43 5.28 -26.29
C LYS A 148 3.13 4.72 -27.54
N ARG A 149 3.76 3.54 -27.44
CA ARG A 149 4.39 2.87 -28.59
C ARG A 149 3.36 2.31 -29.58
N GLN A 150 2.25 1.76 -29.08
CA GLN A 150 1.17 1.24 -29.93
C GLN A 150 0.44 2.38 -30.66
N LEU A 151 0.10 3.48 -29.96
CA LEU A 151 -0.47 4.68 -30.57
C LEU A 151 0.45 5.32 -31.62
N GLY A 152 1.77 5.30 -31.40
CA GLY A 152 2.75 5.77 -32.37
C GLY A 152 2.85 4.91 -33.64
N GLN A 153 2.55 3.61 -33.56
CA GLN A 153 2.55 2.70 -34.71
C GLN A 153 1.28 2.87 -35.57
N ASP A 154 0.12 3.09 -34.96
CA ASP A 154 -1.15 3.27 -35.69
C ASP A 154 -1.21 4.61 -36.45
N VAL A 155 -0.60 5.67 -35.93
CA VAL A 155 -0.50 6.97 -36.64
C VAL A 155 0.47 6.90 -37.83
N GLY A 156 1.45 5.98 -37.80
CA GLY A 156 2.40 5.75 -38.89
C GLY A 156 1.82 5.01 -40.10
N ALA A 157 0.74 4.25 -39.94
CA ALA A 157 0.13 3.44 -41.00
C ALA A 157 -0.90 4.20 -41.87
N GLY A 158 -1.25 5.44 -41.52
CA GLY A 158 -2.39 6.18 -42.08
C GLY A 158 -2.15 7.11 -43.28
N LYS A 159 -0.97 7.13 -43.90
CA LYS A 159 -0.72 7.99 -45.09
C LYS A 159 -0.20 7.20 -46.29
N SER A 160 -1.08 6.42 -46.91
CA SER A 160 -0.93 6.05 -48.32
C SER A 160 -1.82 6.99 -49.14
N VAL A 161 -1.22 8.08 -49.62
CA VAL A 161 -1.84 8.97 -50.61
C VAL A 161 -1.97 8.18 -51.92
N PRO A 162 -3.16 8.07 -52.53
CA PRO A 162 -3.25 7.49 -53.87
C PRO A 162 -2.58 8.47 -54.83
N THR A 163 -1.47 8.03 -55.42
CA THR A 163 -0.87 8.75 -56.55
C THR A 163 -1.68 8.36 -57.80
N LEU A 164 -2.04 9.40 -58.56
CA LEU A 164 -2.90 9.44 -59.75
C LEU A 164 -2.76 8.27 -60.72
#